data_AF-A0A966NY15-F1
#
_entry.id   AF-A0A966NY15-F1
#
_cell.length_a   1.000
_cell.length_b   1.000
_cell.length_c   1.000
_cell.angle_alpha   90.00
_cell.angle_beta   90.00
_cell.angle_gamma   90.00
#
_symmetry.space_group_name_H-M   'P 1'
#
loop_
_entity.id
_entity.type
_entity.pdbx_description
1 polymer ?
#
loop_
_entity_poly.entity_id
_entity_poly.type
_entity_poly.pdbx_seq_one_letter_code
_entity_poly.pdbx_strand_id
1 'polypeptide(L)'
;MRPTALIELMNTAMDAVTVAFDGLTEEQWSTATDCPGWDVKDNLSHILGTENFLIGKPPTSHRAPQFDHVKNPIGEMNENEIDVRRPLTGAQVYAEWLQVARDRAHHLATADDAYFDTPHEVAHRLGEVAVSEADRTQPRLMHPVDARGGLRVAAIGVFEVVPAHRRIGG
;
A
#
# COMPACT_ATOMS: atom_id res chain seq x y z
N MET A 1 -1.42 11.96 23.39
CA MET A 1 -0.32 12.86 22.97
C MET A 1 -0.13 12.68 21.48
N ARG A 2 -0.42 13.71 20.69
CA ARG A 2 -0.22 13.68 19.25
C ARG A 2 1.21 13.27 18.84
N PRO A 3 1.40 12.23 18.01
CA PRO A 3 2.71 11.71 17.66
C PRO A 3 3.37 12.51 16.51
N THR A 4 3.73 13.78 16.76
CA THR A 4 4.19 14.73 15.73
C THR A 4 5.35 14.21 14.87
N ALA A 5 6.37 13.58 15.47
CA ALA A 5 7.51 13.04 14.71
C ALA A 5 7.11 11.90 13.75
N LEU A 6 6.12 11.09 14.13
CA LEU A 6 5.61 10.03 13.25
C LEU A 6 4.77 10.61 12.10
N ILE A 7 4.00 11.66 12.37
CA ILE A 7 3.23 12.38 11.35
C ILE A 7 4.17 13.02 10.32
N GLU A 8 5.25 13.67 10.75
CA GLU A 8 6.26 14.26 9.87
C GLU A 8 6.95 13.21 9.00
N LEU A 9 7.29 12.05 9.58
CA LEU A 9 7.88 10.93 8.83
C LEU A 9 6.91 10.38 7.79
N MET A 10 5.63 10.22 8.13
CA MET A 10 4.61 9.75 7.20
C MET A 10 4.39 10.73 6.04
N ASN A 11 4.31 12.03 6.32
CA ASN A 11 4.22 13.05 5.27
C ASN A 11 5.45 13.02 4.35
N THR A 12 6.65 12.88 4.92
CA THR A 12 7.88 12.73 4.13
C THR A 12 7.85 11.50 3.22
N ALA A 13 7.32 10.37 3.71
CA ALA A 13 7.18 9.16 2.90
C ALA A 13 6.19 9.34 1.75
N MET A 14 5.05 10.00 1.98
CA MET A 14 4.07 10.31 0.93
C MET A 14 4.63 11.28 -0.13
N ASP A 15 5.42 12.27 0.28
CA ASP A 15 6.11 13.16 -0.65
C ASP A 15 7.12 12.38 -1.50
N ALA A 16 7.85 11.43 -0.91
CA ALA A 16 8.77 10.56 -1.63
C ALA A 16 8.05 9.67 -2.67
N VAL A 17 6.88 9.11 -2.34
CA VAL A 17 6.02 8.42 -3.33
C VAL A 17 5.66 9.36 -4.47
N THR A 18 5.17 10.56 -4.14
CA THR A 18 4.75 11.55 -5.15
C THR A 18 5.88 11.86 -6.13
N VAL A 19 7.09 12.12 -5.63
CA VAL A 19 8.26 12.40 -6.47
C VAL A 19 8.69 11.18 -7.30
N ALA A 20 8.56 9.96 -6.78
CA ALA A 20 8.99 8.74 -7.48
C ALA A 20 8.14 8.43 -8.73
N PHE A 21 6.87 8.82 -8.72
CA PHE A 21 5.92 8.56 -9.81
C PHE A 21 5.70 9.77 -10.72
N ASP A 22 6.28 10.93 -10.39
CA ASP A 22 6.12 12.15 -11.18
C ASP A 22 6.79 12.03 -12.57
N GLY A 23 6.05 12.43 -13.60
CA GLY A 23 6.57 12.50 -14.97
C GLY A 23 6.87 11.16 -15.66
N LEU A 24 6.43 10.02 -15.09
CA LEU A 24 6.56 8.72 -15.75
C LEU A 24 5.75 8.67 -17.06
N THR A 25 6.35 8.09 -18.10
CA THR A 25 5.66 7.81 -19.37
C THR A 25 4.74 6.60 -19.24
N GLU A 26 3.74 6.46 -20.11
CA GLU A 26 2.83 5.30 -20.11
C GLU A 26 3.57 3.95 -20.33
N GLU A 27 4.72 3.97 -21.03
CA GLU A 27 5.60 2.79 -21.15
C GLU A 27 6.25 2.43 -19.80
N GLN A 28 6.73 3.44 -19.05
CA GLN A 28 7.29 3.22 -17.71
C GLN A 28 6.22 2.73 -16.73
N TRP A 29 5.00 3.25 -16.82
CA TRP A 29 3.86 2.78 -16.02
C TRP A 29 3.54 1.30 -16.26
N SER A 30 3.71 0.83 -17.49
CA SER A 30 3.43 -0.55 -17.91
C SER A 30 4.61 -1.51 -17.65
N THR A 31 5.68 -1.04 -16.99
CA THR A 31 6.86 -1.85 -16.68
C THR A 31 6.54 -2.86 -15.58
N ALA A 32 6.83 -4.14 -15.83
CA ALA A 32 6.65 -5.20 -14.83
C ALA A 32 7.54 -4.99 -13.59
N THR A 33 7.06 -5.45 -12.44
CA THR A 33 7.75 -5.31 -11.15
C THR A 33 8.16 -6.67 -10.59
N ASP A 34 8.87 -6.67 -9.46
CA ASP A 34 9.17 -7.91 -8.73
C ASP A 34 7.91 -8.54 -8.09
N CYS A 35 6.79 -7.81 -8.04
CA CYS A 35 5.50 -8.33 -7.58
C CYS A 35 4.82 -9.07 -8.75
N PRO A 36 4.54 -10.39 -8.61
CA PRO A 36 3.99 -11.18 -9.71
C PRO A 36 2.67 -10.59 -10.23
N GLY A 37 2.62 -10.36 -11.55
CA GLY A 37 1.43 -9.83 -12.21
C GLY A 37 1.21 -8.32 -12.08
N TRP A 38 2.09 -7.59 -11.37
CA TRP A 38 1.96 -6.14 -11.17
C TRP A 38 2.94 -5.36 -12.03
N ASP A 39 2.43 -4.30 -12.64
CA ASP A 39 3.24 -3.23 -13.23
C ASP A 39 3.46 -2.07 -12.24
N VAL A 40 4.20 -1.04 -12.66
CA VAL A 40 4.47 0.15 -11.85
C VAL A 40 3.18 0.88 -11.45
N LYS A 41 2.13 0.84 -12.29
CA LYS A 41 0.82 1.45 -12.00
C LYS A 41 0.06 0.67 -10.93
N ASP A 42 0.16 -0.64 -10.92
CA ASP A 42 -0.43 -1.52 -9.91
C ASP A 42 0.18 -1.25 -8.52
N ASN A 43 1.49 -0.96 -8.44
CA ASN A 43 2.12 -0.55 -7.19
C ASN A 43 1.52 0.75 -6.62
N LEU A 44 1.36 1.79 -7.45
CA LEU A 44 0.76 3.04 -6.98
C LEU A 44 -0.71 2.83 -6.59
N SER A 45 -1.44 2.02 -7.36
CA SER A 45 -2.83 1.67 -7.07
C SER A 45 -2.98 0.96 -5.72
N HIS A 46 -2.04 0.08 -5.37
CA HIS A 46 -1.99 -0.58 -4.06
C HIS A 46 -1.77 0.41 -2.90
N ILE A 47 -0.78 1.30 -3.03
CA ILE A 47 -0.49 2.34 -2.03
C ILE A 47 -1.73 3.23 -1.84
N LEU A 48 -2.32 3.66 -2.95
CA LEU A 48 -3.52 4.49 -2.97
C LEU A 48 -4.70 3.79 -2.24
N GLY A 49 -4.97 2.51 -2.56
CA GLY A 49 -6.00 1.72 -1.88
C GLY A 49 -5.77 1.64 -0.36
N THR A 50 -4.51 1.46 0.05
CA THR A 50 -4.12 1.43 1.47
C THR A 50 -4.39 2.77 2.16
N GLU A 51 -3.98 3.88 1.55
CA GLU A 51 -4.20 5.21 2.14
C GLU A 51 -5.69 5.57 2.24
N ASN A 52 -6.49 5.20 1.23
CA ASN A 52 -7.94 5.33 1.28
C ASN A 52 -8.55 4.52 2.44
N PHE A 53 -8.11 3.28 2.65
CA PHE A 53 -8.54 2.46 3.78
C PHE A 53 -8.19 3.11 5.13
N LEU A 54 -6.98 3.67 5.26
CA LEU A 54 -6.48 4.30 6.49
C LEU A 54 -7.20 5.59 6.85
N ILE A 55 -7.67 6.37 5.87
CA ILE A 55 -8.56 7.53 6.12
C ILE A 55 -10.03 7.13 6.28
N GLY A 56 -10.34 5.84 6.24
CA GLY A 56 -11.68 5.31 6.52
C GLY A 56 -12.64 5.34 5.33
N LYS A 57 -12.15 5.49 4.09
CA LYS A 57 -13.01 5.33 2.90
C LYS A 57 -13.50 3.88 2.80
N PRO A 58 -14.72 3.65 2.29
CA PRO A 58 -15.20 2.30 2.05
C PRO A 58 -14.33 1.62 0.99
N PRO A 59 -14.09 0.31 1.09
CA PRO A 59 -13.39 -0.43 0.05
C PRO A 59 -14.19 -0.44 -1.24
N THR A 60 -13.50 -0.69 -2.35
CA THR A 60 -14.14 -0.84 -3.65
C THR A 60 -15.17 -1.98 -3.66
N SER A 61 -16.28 -1.76 -4.38
CA SER A 61 -17.25 -2.82 -4.69
C SER A 61 -16.78 -3.71 -5.84
N HIS A 62 -15.71 -3.34 -6.54
CA HIS A 62 -15.11 -4.12 -7.61
C HIS A 62 -14.60 -5.46 -7.09
N ARG A 63 -14.69 -6.50 -7.94
CA ARG A 63 -14.14 -7.82 -7.65
C ARG A 63 -13.29 -8.24 -8.83
N ALA A 64 -11.99 -8.30 -8.58
CA ALA A 64 -11.01 -8.68 -9.57
C ALA A 64 -11.16 -10.17 -9.94
N PRO A 65 -10.71 -10.56 -11.15
CA PRO A 65 -10.56 -11.98 -11.49
C PRO A 65 -9.66 -12.71 -10.49
N GLN A 66 -9.77 -14.03 -10.44
CA GLN A 66 -8.81 -14.84 -9.69
C GLN A 66 -7.49 -14.88 -10.45
N PHE A 67 -6.39 -14.54 -9.77
CA PHE A 67 -5.05 -14.64 -10.32
C PHE A 67 -4.25 -15.76 -9.63
N ASP A 68 -3.38 -16.43 -10.40
CA ASP A 68 -2.58 -17.55 -9.88
C ASP A 68 -1.64 -17.13 -8.74
N HIS A 69 -1.17 -15.89 -8.71
CA HIS A 69 -0.30 -15.38 -7.64
C HIS A 69 -1.05 -15.04 -6.35
N VAL A 70 -2.38 -14.97 -6.35
CA VAL A 70 -3.19 -14.68 -5.17
C VAL A 70 -3.42 -15.94 -4.36
N LYS A 71 -2.88 -15.97 -3.14
CA LYS A 71 -2.89 -17.16 -2.27
C LYS A 71 -3.65 -16.98 -0.95
N ASN A 72 -4.15 -15.78 -0.66
CA ASN A 72 -4.81 -15.48 0.60
C ASN A 72 -5.85 -14.35 0.45
N PRO A 73 -6.77 -14.17 1.41
CA PRO A 73 -7.82 -13.15 1.35
C PRO A 73 -7.30 -11.71 1.30
N ILE A 74 -6.13 -11.43 1.90
CA ILE A 74 -5.52 -10.09 1.82
C ILE A 74 -5.10 -9.78 0.39
N GLY A 75 -4.48 -10.75 -0.30
CA GLY A 75 -4.12 -10.65 -1.70
C GLY A 75 -5.35 -10.42 -2.59
N GLU A 76 -6.46 -11.11 -2.31
CA GLU A 76 -7.72 -10.89 -3.03
C GLU A 76 -8.24 -9.46 -2.84
N MET A 77 -8.21 -8.94 -1.62
CA MET A 77 -8.61 -7.56 -1.35
C MET A 77 -7.69 -6.55 -2.06
N ASN A 78 -6.37 -6.77 -2.04
CA ASN A 78 -5.42 -5.92 -2.74
C ASN A 78 -5.71 -5.90 -4.24
N GLU A 79 -5.94 -7.06 -4.86
CA GLU A 79 -6.29 -7.14 -6.27
C GLU A 79 -7.60 -6.41 -6.59
N ASN A 80 -8.61 -6.44 -5.70
CA ASN A 80 -9.83 -5.68 -5.92
C ASN A 80 -9.56 -4.17 -6.03
N GLU A 81 -8.73 -3.63 -5.14
CA GLU A 81 -8.34 -2.22 -5.14
C GLU A 81 -7.39 -1.85 -6.29
N ILE A 82 -6.60 -2.80 -6.79
CA ILE A 82 -5.69 -2.56 -7.92
C ILE A 82 -6.44 -2.66 -9.25
N ASP A 83 -7.20 -3.73 -9.44
CA ASP A 83 -7.83 -4.07 -10.72
C ASP A 83 -8.87 -3.03 -11.15
N VAL A 84 -9.54 -2.36 -10.20
CA VAL A 84 -10.46 -1.25 -10.49
C VAL A 84 -9.76 -0.07 -11.20
N ARG A 85 -8.43 0.05 -11.09
CA ARG A 85 -7.59 1.11 -11.69
C ARG A 85 -6.83 0.65 -12.93
N ARG A 86 -6.77 -0.65 -13.23
CA ARG A 86 -6.08 -1.17 -14.43
C ARG A 86 -6.61 -0.60 -15.75
N PRO A 87 -7.91 -0.29 -15.92
CA PRO A 87 -8.42 0.38 -17.13
C PRO A 87 -7.94 1.84 -17.30
N LEU A 88 -7.38 2.46 -16.27
CA LEU A 88 -6.93 3.85 -16.29
C LEU A 88 -5.51 3.99 -16.85
N THR A 89 -5.18 5.17 -17.38
CA THR A 89 -3.79 5.52 -17.71
C THR A 89 -2.97 5.76 -16.45
N GLY A 90 -1.63 5.66 -16.55
CA GLY A 90 -0.75 5.98 -15.44
C GLY A 90 -0.94 7.42 -14.94
N ALA A 91 -1.12 8.37 -15.86
CA ALA A 91 -1.41 9.76 -15.51
C ALA A 91 -2.73 9.93 -14.71
N GLN A 92 -3.76 9.13 -15.00
CA GLN A 92 -5.02 9.17 -14.25
C GLN A 92 -4.86 8.61 -12.83
N VAL A 93 -4.13 7.51 -12.67
CA VAL A 93 -3.82 6.93 -11.34
C VAL A 93 -2.96 7.88 -10.52
N TYR A 94 -1.97 8.52 -11.15
CA TYR A 94 -1.14 9.54 -10.48
C TYR A 94 -1.97 10.77 -10.04
N ALA A 95 -2.90 11.24 -10.87
CA ALA A 95 -3.81 12.32 -10.48
C ALA A 95 -4.68 11.95 -9.27
N GLU A 96 -5.14 10.69 -9.20
CA GLU A 96 -5.88 10.17 -8.03
C GLU A 96 -4.97 10.10 -6.80
N TRP A 97 -3.72 9.62 -6.94
CA TRP A 97 -2.73 9.62 -5.86
C TRP A 97 -2.52 11.01 -5.27
N LEU A 98 -2.37 12.04 -6.11
CA LEU A 98 -2.20 13.42 -5.62
C LEU A 98 -3.38 13.88 -4.75
N GLN A 99 -4.61 13.44 -5.05
CA GLN A 99 -5.76 13.72 -4.20
C GLN A 99 -5.69 12.94 -2.88
N VAL A 100 -5.35 11.64 -2.93
CA VAL A 100 -5.26 10.78 -1.74
C VAL A 100 -4.14 11.25 -0.79
N ALA A 101 -2.98 11.63 -1.32
CA ALA A 101 -1.89 12.18 -0.53
C ALA A 101 -2.31 13.49 0.20
N ARG A 102 -3.04 14.37 -0.48
CA ARG A 102 -3.60 15.58 0.15
C ARG A 102 -4.63 15.26 1.22
N ASP A 103 -5.56 14.35 0.94
CA ASP A 103 -6.58 13.90 1.91
C ASP A 103 -5.91 13.32 3.16
N ARG A 104 -4.86 12.50 2.96
CA ARG A 104 -4.11 11.87 4.03
C ARG A 104 -3.34 12.87 4.87
N ALA A 105 -2.62 13.80 4.26
CA ALA A 105 -1.94 14.88 4.97
C ALA A 105 -2.93 15.75 5.77
N HIS A 106 -4.07 16.09 5.19
CA HIS A 106 -5.12 16.84 5.89
C HIS A 106 -5.70 16.05 7.07
N HIS A 107 -5.96 14.75 6.88
CA HIS A 107 -6.46 13.88 7.93
C HIS A 107 -5.46 13.78 9.08
N LEU A 108 -4.18 13.52 8.80
CA LEU A 108 -3.13 13.49 9.81
C LEU A 108 -2.90 14.83 10.51
N ALA A 109 -3.22 15.96 9.86
CA ALA A 109 -3.14 17.30 10.44
C ALA A 109 -4.37 17.67 11.30
N THR A 110 -5.53 17.06 11.07
CA THR A 110 -6.77 17.41 11.78
C THR A 110 -7.29 16.33 12.72
N ALA A 111 -6.78 15.10 12.65
CA ALA A 111 -7.12 14.01 13.55
C ALA A 111 -6.87 14.38 15.02
N ASP A 112 -7.74 13.86 15.90
CA ASP A 112 -7.65 14.03 17.34
C ASP A 112 -6.76 12.95 17.99
N ASP A 113 -6.53 13.07 19.29
CA ASP A 113 -5.72 12.10 20.05
C ASP A 113 -6.35 10.69 20.00
N ALA A 114 -7.68 10.57 19.92
CA ALA A 114 -8.38 9.28 19.88
C ALA A 114 -8.05 8.48 18.60
N TYR A 115 -7.90 9.15 17.46
CA TYR A 115 -7.42 8.51 16.23
C TYR A 115 -6.02 7.89 16.44
N PHE A 116 -5.10 8.62 17.08
CA PHE A 116 -3.73 8.14 17.30
C PHE A 116 -3.62 7.08 18.42
N ASP A 117 -4.55 7.11 19.38
CA ASP A 117 -4.62 6.15 20.49
C ASP A 117 -5.36 4.87 20.10
N THR A 118 -6.11 4.88 18.98
CA THR A 118 -6.79 3.69 18.46
C THR A 118 -5.76 2.78 17.79
N PRO A 119 -5.56 1.54 18.27
CA PRO A 119 -4.79 0.56 17.53
C PRO A 119 -5.50 0.34 16.19
N HIS A 120 -4.89 0.80 15.11
CA HIS A 120 -5.31 0.41 13.77
C HIS A 120 -4.89 -1.05 13.58
N GLU A 121 -5.68 -1.96 14.15
CA GLU A 121 -5.62 -3.36 13.81
C GLU A 121 -6.14 -3.51 12.38
N VAL A 122 -5.23 -3.34 11.42
CA VAL A 122 -5.43 -3.75 10.03
C VAL A 122 -6.01 -5.18 9.98
N ALA A 123 -5.69 -6.02 10.97
CA ALA A 123 -6.23 -7.36 11.19
C ALA A 123 -7.76 -7.45 11.45
N HIS A 124 -8.37 -6.52 12.21
CA HIS A 124 -9.72 -6.74 12.76
C HIS A 124 -10.87 -6.28 11.83
N ARG A 125 -10.58 -5.36 10.90
CA ARG A 125 -11.50 -5.00 9.79
C ARG A 125 -11.33 -5.90 8.56
N LEU A 126 -10.34 -6.78 8.55
CA LEU A 126 -9.97 -7.66 7.43
C LEU A 126 -10.25 -9.15 7.70
N GLY A 127 -10.95 -9.47 8.79
CA GLY A 127 -11.26 -10.85 9.18
C GLY A 127 -10.02 -11.60 9.64
N GLU A 128 -9.77 -11.62 10.95
CA GLU A 128 -8.79 -12.48 11.65
C GLU A 128 -7.57 -12.93 10.82
N VAL A 129 -6.74 -11.98 10.36
CA VAL A 129 -5.38 -12.31 9.89
C VAL A 129 -4.38 -11.56 10.76
N ALA A 130 -3.59 -12.32 11.51
CA ALA A 130 -2.54 -11.79 12.38
C ALA A 130 -1.49 -11.03 11.55
N VAL A 131 -1.48 -9.71 11.66
CA VAL A 131 -0.41 -8.85 11.15
C VAL A 131 0.74 -8.91 12.16
N SER A 132 1.90 -9.45 11.75
CA SER A 132 3.07 -9.57 12.64
C SER A 132 3.67 -8.20 12.98
N GLU A 133 4.40 -8.12 14.10
CA GLU A 133 5.13 -6.91 14.54
C GLU A 133 6.09 -6.32 13.49
N ALA A 134 6.48 -7.08 12.46
CA ALA A 134 7.30 -6.58 11.36
C ALA A 134 6.62 -5.52 10.49
N ASP A 135 5.28 -5.45 10.51
CA ASP A 135 4.50 -4.45 9.74
C ASP A 135 4.42 -3.09 10.44
N ARG A 136 4.81 -3.04 11.73
CA ARG A 136 4.77 -1.81 12.55
C ARG A 136 5.94 -0.86 12.27
N THR A 137 6.88 -1.27 11.44
CA THR A 137 7.99 -0.44 10.96
C THR A 137 7.97 -0.33 9.44
N GLN A 138 7.07 0.50 8.93
CA GLN A 138 7.11 1.03 7.55
C GLN A 138 8.40 1.78 7.12
N PRO A 139 9.36 2.20 7.99
CA PRO A 139 10.54 2.94 7.51
C PRO A 139 11.54 2.13 6.68
N ARG A 140 11.42 0.80 6.58
CA ARG A 140 12.50 -0.05 6.03
C ARG A 140 12.34 -0.45 4.56
N LEU A 141 11.21 -0.15 3.93
CA LEU A 141 10.90 -0.61 2.56
C LEU A 141 10.89 0.50 1.51
N MET A 142 10.98 1.76 1.93
CA MET A 142 10.98 2.93 1.04
C MET A 142 12.38 3.53 0.94
N HIS A 143 13.31 2.82 0.30
CA HIS A 143 14.52 3.46 -0.22
C HIS A 143 14.27 3.84 -1.69
N PRO A 144 14.45 5.11 -2.08
CA PRO A 144 14.31 5.53 -3.47
C PRO A 144 15.49 4.95 -4.24
N VAL A 145 15.33 3.76 -4.80
CA VAL A 145 16.24 3.21 -5.80
C VAL A 145 15.50 3.17 -7.12
N ASP A 146 15.72 4.26 -7.87
CA ASP A 146 15.73 4.39 -9.32
C ASP A 146 14.45 4.13 -10.13
N ALA A 147 13.58 5.15 -10.14
CA ALA A 147 12.48 5.31 -11.11
C ALA A 147 12.94 5.52 -12.58
N ARG A 148 14.25 5.40 -12.90
CA ARG A 148 14.81 5.57 -14.25
C ARG A 148 15.61 4.35 -14.74
N GLY A 149 15.21 3.15 -14.30
CA GLY A 149 15.71 1.91 -14.88
C GLY A 149 15.97 0.76 -13.89
N GLY A 150 15.55 0.88 -12.63
CA GLY A 150 15.87 -0.14 -11.62
C GLY A 150 14.99 -0.14 -10.38
N LEU A 151 13.69 0.16 -10.51
CA LEU A 151 12.79 0.26 -9.37
C LEU A 151 12.49 -1.12 -8.76
N ARG A 152 13.09 -1.40 -7.60
CA ARG A 152 12.66 -2.48 -6.69
C ARG A 152 11.62 -1.93 -5.72
N VAL A 153 10.35 -1.90 -6.10
CA VAL A 153 9.26 -1.73 -5.13
C VAL A 153 8.93 -3.12 -4.60
N ALA A 154 9.33 -3.39 -3.36
CA ALA A 154 8.73 -4.48 -2.60
C ALA A 154 7.37 -3.95 -2.11
N ALA A 155 6.27 -4.51 -2.63
CA ALA A 155 4.94 -4.23 -2.11
C ALA A 155 4.91 -4.60 -0.62
N ILE A 156 4.33 -3.71 0.18
CA ILE A 156 3.87 -4.03 1.52
C ILE A 156 2.88 -5.20 1.38
N GLY A 157 3.18 -6.34 2.02
CA GLY A 157 2.22 -7.42 2.19
C GLY A 157 2.15 -8.53 1.14
N VAL A 158 3.19 -8.77 0.32
CA VAL A 158 3.26 -9.97 -0.54
C VAL A 158 4.51 -10.81 -0.26
N PHE A 159 4.72 -11.23 1.00
CA PHE A 159 5.73 -12.26 1.28
C PHE A 159 5.23 -13.28 2.32
N GLU A 160 4.92 -14.46 1.79
CA GLU A 160 5.00 -15.80 2.40
C GLU A 160 4.46 -15.99 3.83
N VAL A 161 3.29 -16.65 3.93
CA VAL A 161 2.90 -17.36 5.16
C VAL A 161 3.78 -18.61 5.26
N VAL A 162 4.81 -18.58 6.10
CA VAL A 162 5.50 -19.81 6.51
C VAL A 162 4.57 -20.59 7.45
N PRO A 163 4.17 -21.83 7.13
CA PRO A 163 3.26 -22.58 7.99
C PRO A 163 3.95 -22.92 9.32
N ALA A 164 3.25 -22.64 10.42
CA ALA A 164 3.70 -22.91 11.79
C ALA A 164 3.66 -24.40 12.13
N HIS A 165 4.48 -25.23 11.48
CA HIS A 165 4.62 -26.65 11.85
C HIS A 165 6.09 -27.10 11.82
N ARG A 166 6.80 -26.88 12.93
CA ARG A 166 7.70 -27.92 13.46
C ARG A 166 7.70 -27.86 14.98
N ARG A 167 6.93 -28.75 15.58
CA ARG A 167 7.23 -29.25 16.93
C ARG A 167 8.67 -29.78 16.91
N ILE A 168 9.48 -29.31 17.83
CA ILE A 168 10.66 -29.99 18.35
C ILE A 168 10.49 -29.78 19.86
N GLY A 169 10.06 -30.77 20.64
CA GLY A 169 10.80 -31.99 20.88
C GLY A 169 11.77 -31.71 22.03
N GLY A 170 11.30 -31.93 23.26
CA GLY A 170 12.01 -31.80 24.53
C GLY A 170 11.09 -32.24 25.66
#